data_AF-A0A2V6A5E3-F1
#
_entry.id   AF-A0A2V6A5E3-F1
#
_cell.length_a   1.000
_cell.length_b   1.000
_cell.length_c   1.000
_cell.angle_alpha   90.00
_cell.angle_beta   90.00
_cell.angle_gamma   90.00
#
_symmetry.space_group_name_H-M   'P 1'
#
loop_
_entity.id
_entity.type
_entity.pdbx_description
1 polymer ?
#
loop_
_entity_poly.entity_id
_entity_poly.type
_entity_poly.pdbx_seq_one_letter_code
_entity_poly.pdbx_strand_id
1 'polypeptide(L)'
;FLNIGSAPSNPMLPHEFAMELRDLLVLQNTIHWIKSIAIEDRRCSRRPVGDPTRAHETQPGGASHREAATAVRSYGHFKPISSKRFLNDCHEYVFHFTKTGQVEIDRLKIGVPYQDKTNIARWSHTRGSDLRCRGNTWFIPFETIQSRAKERPHPATLPVQLAEWCIKLHGVSRVQTMLDPFLGIGNSAVAAQKCCVKKFIGFEIDENYLAEAKRRLRQPA
;
A
#
# COMPACT_ATOMS: atom_id res chain seq x y z
N PHE A 1 13.82 -5.51 -1.89
CA PHE A 1 12.35 -5.53 -1.75
C PHE A 1 11.77 -6.16 -2.99
N LEU A 2 10.88 -7.14 -2.84
CA LEU A 2 10.28 -7.85 -3.96
C LEU A 2 8.76 -7.80 -3.79
N ASN A 3 8.07 -7.08 -4.67
CA ASN A 3 6.61 -7.03 -4.68
C ASN A 3 6.08 -8.18 -5.54
N ILE A 4 5.24 -9.02 -4.95
CA ILE A 4 4.61 -10.16 -5.63
C ILE A 4 3.11 -10.14 -5.34
N GLY A 5 2.33 -10.07 -6.42
CA GLY A 5 0.92 -10.39 -6.40
C GLY A 5 0.68 -11.85 -6.80
N SER A 6 -0.52 -12.32 -6.52
CA SER A 6 -1.01 -13.64 -6.93
C SER A 6 -2.44 -13.51 -7.40
N ALA A 7 -2.92 -14.53 -8.11
CA ALA A 7 -4.35 -14.69 -8.32
C ALA A 7 -4.97 -15.40 -7.10
N PRO A 8 -6.27 -15.19 -6.79
CA PRO A 8 -6.92 -15.89 -5.69
C PRO A 8 -6.93 -17.42 -5.89
N SER A 9 -6.87 -17.87 -7.14
CA SER A 9 -6.77 -19.29 -7.51
C SER A 9 -5.39 -19.89 -7.35
N ASN A 10 -4.35 -19.08 -7.14
CA ASN A 10 -2.98 -19.52 -6.88
C ASN A 10 -2.36 -18.73 -5.71
N PRO A 11 -2.85 -18.92 -4.47
CA PRO A 11 -2.39 -18.15 -3.30
C PRO A 11 -0.98 -18.55 -2.83
N MET A 12 -0.44 -19.68 -3.32
CA MET A 12 0.88 -20.17 -2.92
C MET A 12 2.03 -19.47 -3.64
N LEU A 13 1.78 -18.92 -4.83
CA LEU A 13 2.81 -18.32 -5.69
C LEU A 13 3.79 -17.37 -4.96
N PRO A 14 3.36 -16.42 -4.10
CA PRO A 14 4.31 -15.53 -3.43
C PRO A 14 5.25 -16.30 -2.49
N HIS A 15 4.76 -17.36 -1.84
CA HIS A 15 5.52 -18.19 -0.92
C HIS A 15 6.51 -19.07 -1.67
N GLU A 16 6.12 -19.59 -2.83
CA GLU A 16 7.03 -20.34 -3.72
C GLU A 16 8.22 -19.47 -4.11
N PHE A 17 7.99 -18.23 -4.60
CA PHE A 17 9.06 -17.29 -4.88
C PHE A 17 9.93 -16.98 -3.65
N ALA A 18 9.32 -16.83 -2.47
CA ALA A 18 10.08 -16.57 -1.26
C ALA A 18 10.96 -17.78 -0.85
N MET A 19 10.48 -18.99 -1.10
CA MET A 19 11.23 -20.23 -0.86
C MET A 19 12.37 -20.41 -1.85
N GLU A 20 12.18 -20.13 -3.13
CA GLU A 20 13.26 -20.23 -4.13
C GLU A 20 14.43 -19.26 -3.85
N LEU A 21 14.13 -18.09 -3.26
CA LEU A 21 15.17 -17.09 -2.97
C LEU A 21 15.94 -17.34 -1.68
N ARG A 22 15.52 -18.31 -0.84
CA ARG A 22 16.06 -18.53 0.51
C ARG A 22 17.53 -18.95 0.53
N ASP A 23 18.01 -19.56 -0.55
CA ASP A 23 19.39 -20.03 -0.67
C ASP A 23 20.36 -18.87 -1.04
N LEU A 24 19.81 -17.75 -1.54
CA LEU A 24 20.58 -16.59 -2.00
C LEU A 24 20.47 -15.38 -1.07
N LEU A 25 19.36 -15.30 -0.32
CA LEU A 25 18.95 -14.16 0.48
C LEU A 25 18.17 -14.60 1.73
N VAL A 26 18.28 -13.82 2.80
CA VAL A 26 17.49 -14.00 4.03
C VAL A 26 16.25 -13.12 3.97
N LEU A 27 15.07 -13.71 4.15
CA LEU A 27 13.83 -12.95 4.32
C LEU A 27 13.83 -12.27 5.69
N GLN A 28 14.06 -10.97 5.74
CA GLN A 28 14.18 -10.23 6.99
C GLN A 28 12.85 -9.63 7.45
N ASN A 29 11.99 -9.17 6.52
CA ASN A 29 10.66 -8.69 6.86
C ASN A 29 9.65 -9.06 5.77
N THR A 30 8.42 -9.35 6.19
CA THR A 30 7.26 -9.50 5.30
C THR A 30 6.34 -8.31 5.47
N ILE A 31 6.10 -7.58 4.38
CA ILE A 31 5.21 -6.43 4.34
C ILE A 31 3.97 -6.79 3.51
N HIS A 32 2.80 -6.36 3.96
CA HIS A 32 1.53 -6.49 3.26
C HIS A 32 1.13 -5.12 2.72
N TRP A 33 1.21 -4.94 1.41
CA TRP A 33 0.69 -3.74 0.75
C TRP A 33 -0.81 -3.91 0.55
N ILE A 34 -1.60 -3.15 1.31
CA ILE A 34 -3.05 -3.17 1.28
C ILE A 34 -3.54 -2.14 0.25
N LYS A 35 -4.31 -2.62 -0.72
CA LYS A 35 -4.92 -1.82 -1.79
C LYS A 35 -6.32 -1.35 -1.41
N SER A 36 -7.04 -2.17 -0.63
CA SER A 36 -8.38 -1.86 -0.12
C SER A 36 -8.63 -2.47 1.24
N ILE A 37 -9.40 -1.79 2.10
CA ILE A 37 -9.79 -2.27 3.42
C ILE A 37 -11.19 -1.76 3.79
N ALA A 38 -12.00 -2.63 4.40
CA ALA A 38 -13.28 -2.25 5.02
C ALA A 38 -13.09 -2.13 6.54
N ILE A 39 -13.60 -1.04 7.12
CA ILE A 39 -13.47 -0.73 8.54
C ILE A 39 -14.86 -0.52 9.12
N GLU A 40 -15.16 -1.23 10.20
CA GLU A 40 -16.35 -1.00 11.01
C GLU A 40 -16.16 0.22 11.94
N ASP A 41 -16.97 1.24 11.75
CA ASP A 41 -17.12 2.36 12.66
C ASP A 41 -18.04 1.98 13.82
N ARG A 42 -17.43 1.41 14.87
CA ARG A 42 -18.13 1.05 16.12
C ARG A 42 -18.75 2.25 16.88
N ARG A 43 -18.61 3.50 16.40
CA ARG A 43 -19.30 4.65 17.02
C ARG A 43 -20.78 4.75 16.63
N CYS A 44 -21.16 4.19 15.48
CA CYS A 44 -22.57 4.19 15.02
C CYS A 44 -23.43 3.09 15.65
N SER A 45 -22.87 2.17 16.44
CA SER A 45 -23.61 1.08 17.09
C SER A 45 -24.15 1.42 18.49
N ARG A 46 -23.95 2.64 18.99
CA ARG A 46 -24.70 3.12 20.17
C ARG A 46 -26.12 3.45 19.70
N ARG A 47 -27.10 2.59 20.01
CA ARG A 47 -28.52 2.91 19.82
C ARG A 47 -28.79 4.29 20.43
N PRO A 48 -29.54 5.18 19.78
CA PRO A 48 -30.11 6.32 20.48
C PRO A 48 -30.97 5.76 21.61
N VAL A 49 -30.74 6.22 22.85
CA VAL A 49 -31.72 6.05 23.92
C VAL A 49 -33.02 6.65 23.38
N GLY A 50 -34.07 5.84 23.28
CA GLY A 50 -35.31 6.22 22.63
C GLY A 50 -35.91 7.48 23.28
N ASP A 51 -36.15 8.49 22.46
CA ASP A 51 -37.12 9.54 22.76
C ASP A 51 -38.49 9.03 22.27
N PRO A 52 -39.49 8.81 23.14
CA PRO A 52 -40.78 8.26 22.74
C PRO A 52 -41.70 9.26 22.04
N THR A 53 -41.24 10.47 21.71
CA THR A 53 -42.11 11.51 21.14
C THR A 53 -41.72 11.92 19.73
N ARG A 54 -42.23 11.22 18.72
CA ARG A 54 -42.64 11.82 17.43
C ARG A 54 -43.43 10.83 16.58
N ALA A 55 -44.75 10.98 16.64
CA ALA A 55 -45.69 10.43 15.69
C ALA A 55 -45.80 11.32 14.44
N HIS A 56 -46.21 10.69 13.34
CA HIS A 56 -46.67 11.27 12.07
C HIS A 56 -45.66 12.00 11.18
N GLU A 57 -45.36 11.39 10.03
CA GLU A 57 -45.83 11.89 8.72
C GLU A 57 -45.55 10.85 7.62
N THR A 58 -46.59 10.52 6.86
CA THR A 58 -46.56 9.70 5.64
C THR A 58 -46.73 10.62 4.43
N GLN A 59 -45.92 10.46 3.37
CA GLN A 59 -46.32 10.47 1.95
C GLN A 59 -45.11 10.17 1.01
N PRO A 60 -45.37 9.76 -0.26
CA PRO A 60 -44.58 8.74 -0.96
C PRO A 60 -43.80 9.25 -2.20
N GLY A 61 -42.97 8.38 -2.77
CA GLY A 61 -42.61 8.42 -4.19
C GLY A 61 -41.18 8.84 -4.51
N GLY A 62 -40.41 7.91 -5.05
CA GLY A 62 -39.06 8.13 -5.58
C GLY A 62 -38.15 6.99 -5.19
N ALA A 63 -37.61 6.26 -6.17
CA ALA A 63 -36.61 5.23 -5.96
C ALA A 63 -35.32 5.88 -5.40
N SER A 64 -35.31 6.15 -4.11
CA SER A 64 -34.10 6.54 -3.42
C SER A 64 -33.23 5.31 -3.31
N HIS A 65 -31.98 5.42 -3.79
CA HIS A 65 -30.92 4.57 -3.29
C HIS A 65 -31.02 4.63 -1.76
N ARG A 66 -31.55 3.55 -1.16
CA ARG A 66 -31.48 3.38 0.29
C ARG A 66 -29.99 3.25 0.58
N GLU A 67 -29.34 4.37 0.91
CA GLU A 67 -28.14 4.33 1.72
C GLU A 67 -28.54 3.64 3.01
N ALA A 68 -28.39 2.32 3.05
CA ALA A 68 -28.21 1.66 4.32
C ALA A 68 -27.00 2.36 4.93
N ALA A 69 -27.24 3.18 5.95
CA ALA A 69 -26.22 3.75 6.80
C ALA A 69 -25.53 2.59 7.52
N THR A 70 -24.72 1.84 6.78
CA THR A 70 -23.91 0.77 7.32
C THR A 70 -22.80 1.44 8.09
N ALA A 71 -22.54 0.95 9.29
CA ALA A 71 -21.39 1.37 10.08
C ALA A 71 -20.06 0.98 9.41
N VAL A 72 -20.05 0.46 8.17
CA VAL A 72 -18.87 -0.04 7.48
C VAL A 72 -18.45 0.95 6.42
N ARG A 73 -17.20 1.42 6.49
CA ARG A 73 -16.60 2.28 5.47
C ARG A 73 -15.51 1.51 4.73
N SER A 74 -15.55 1.55 3.40
CA SER A 74 -14.51 0.97 2.54
C SER A 74 -13.54 2.05 2.07
N TYR A 75 -12.26 1.72 2.04
CA TYR A 75 -11.19 2.61 1.61
C TYR A 75 -10.34 1.93 0.53
N GLY A 76 -9.82 2.72 -0.41
CA GLY A 76 -8.85 2.29 -1.41
C GLY A 76 -9.46 1.69 -2.68
N HIS A 77 -8.61 1.04 -3.49
CA HIS A 77 -9.00 0.53 -4.80
C HIS A 77 -9.40 -0.94 -4.72
N PHE A 78 -10.71 -1.19 -4.78
CA PHE A 78 -11.29 -2.53 -4.79
C PHE A 78 -11.52 -3.01 -6.22
N LYS A 79 -10.97 -4.17 -6.57
CA LYS A 79 -11.19 -4.82 -7.88
C LYS A 79 -12.06 -6.07 -7.69
N PRO A 80 -13.35 -6.06 -8.10
CA PRO A 80 -14.23 -7.20 -7.93
C PRO A 80 -13.79 -8.40 -8.78
N ILE A 81 -14.16 -9.60 -8.35
CA ILE A 81 -14.01 -10.86 -9.09
C ILE A 81 -15.38 -11.53 -9.20
N SER A 82 -15.62 -12.27 -10.27
CA SER A 82 -16.90 -12.97 -10.49
C SER A 82 -16.96 -14.37 -9.88
N SER A 83 -15.84 -14.86 -9.33
CA SER A 83 -15.75 -16.20 -8.74
C SER A 83 -16.61 -16.30 -7.49
N LYS A 84 -17.37 -17.40 -7.38
CA LYS A 84 -18.06 -17.78 -6.14
C LYS A 84 -17.18 -18.57 -5.17
N ARG A 85 -15.94 -18.90 -5.57
CA ARG A 85 -15.01 -19.76 -4.81
C ARG A 85 -13.95 -19.00 -4.03
N PHE A 86 -13.62 -17.78 -4.46
CA PHE A 86 -12.46 -17.05 -3.97
C PHE A 86 -12.86 -15.68 -3.43
N LEU A 87 -12.08 -15.17 -2.48
CA LEU A 87 -12.20 -13.80 -2.00
C LEU A 87 -11.47 -12.84 -2.95
N ASN A 88 -11.81 -11.56 -2.86
CA ASN A 88 -11.08 -10.50 -3.55
C ASN A 88 -9.69 -10.31 -2.94
N ASP A 89 -8.67 -10.28 -3.79
CA ASP A 89 -7.32 -9.92 -3.37
C ASP A 89 -7.23 -8.41 -3.12
N CYS A 90 -7.24 -8.05 -1.83
CA CYS A 90 -7.13 -6.67 -1.39
C CYS A 90 -5.69 -6.27 -1.02
N HIS A 91 -4.72 -7.17 -1.21
CA HIS A 91 -3.34 -6.92 -0.85
C HIS A 91 -2.35 -7.68 -1.74
N GLU A 92 -1.09 -7.27 -1.66
CA GLU A 92 0.05 -8.01 -2.21
C GLU A 92 1.17 -8.09 -1.18
N TYR A 93 2.08 -9.04 -1.38
CA TYR A 93 3.29 -9.14 -0.59
C TYR A 93 4.35 -8.17 -1.10
N VAL A 94 5.12 -7.63 -0.17
CA VAL A 94 6.41 -7.01 -0.41
C VAL A 94 7.42 -7.67 0.53
N PHE A 95 8.22 -8.59 -0.02
CA PHE A 95 9.25 -9.27 0.74
C PHE A 95 10.52 -8.41 0.83
N HIS A 96 10.96 -8.14 2.06
CA HIS A 96 12.23 -7.47 2.32
C HIS A 96 13.31 -8.53 2.56
N PHE A 97 13.93 -8.95 1.47
CA PHE A 97 15.12 -9.80 1.49
C PHE A 97 16.39 -8.98 1.69
N THR A 98 17.33 -9.54 2.44
CA THR A 98 18.67 -8.99 2.65
C THR A 98 19.72 -10.10 2.58
N LYS A 99 21.00 -9.75 2.43
CA LYS A 99 22.06 -10.76 2.32
C LYS A 99 22.31 -11.53 3.62
N THR A 100 22.08 -10.89 4.77
CA THR A 100 22.47 -11.43 6.09
C THR A 100 21.32 -11.54 7.08
N GLY A 101 20.16 -10.94 6.78
CA GLY A 101 19.07 -10.81 7.76
C GLY A 101 19.33 -9.75 8.85
N GLN A 102 20.45 -9.01 8.78
CA GLN A 102 20.90 -8.07 9.82
C GLN A 102 20.99 -6.63 9.32
N VAL A 103 20.32 -6.28 8.21
CA VAL A 103 20.35 -4.92 7.68
C VAL A 103 19.48 -4.02 8.54
N GLU A 104 20.06 -2.97 9.12
CA GLU A 104 19.31 -1.98 9.87
C GLU A 104 18.30 -1.23 8.98
N ILE A 105 17.10 -1.00 9.50
CA ILE A 105 16.03 -0.24 8.86
C ILE A 105 15.73 1.05 9.62
N ASP A 106 15.42 2.12 8.90
CA ASP A 106 14.95 3.38 9.47
C ASP A 106 13.42 3.37 9.62
N ARG A 107 12.95 2.59 10.60
CA ARG A 107 11.52 2.30 10.84
C ARG A 107 10.65 3.52 11.13
N LEU A 108 11.26 4.66 11.47
CA LEU A 108 10.56 5.90 11.80
C LEU A 108 10.40 6.84 10.60
N LYS A 109 11.13 6.66 9.48
CA LYS A 109 10.97 7.49 8.27
C LYS A 109 9.61 7.36 7.60
N ILE A 110 8.92 6.26 7.86
CA ILE A 110 7.53 6.05 7.46
C ILE A 110 6.60 5.96 8.68
N GLY A 111 7.06 6.39 9.85
CA GLY A 111 6.35 6.28 11.11
C GLY A 111 4.99 6.98 11.11
N VAL A 112 4.21 6.69 12.14
CA VAL A 112 2.90 7.31 12.37
C VAL A 112 2.81 7.77 13.82
N PRO A 113 2.02 8.80 14.12
CA PRO A 113 1.79 9.19 15.51
C PRO A 113 1.11 8.07 16.30
N TYR A 114 1.28 8.10 17.62
CA TYR A 114 0.49 7.24 18.49
C TYR A 114 -0.97 7.70 18.43
N GLN A 115 -1.90 6.76 18.30
CA GLN A 115 -3.32 7.07 18.34
C GLN A 115 -3.74 7.45 19.77
N ASP A 116 -3.36 6.63 20.74
CA ASP A 116 -3.51 6.93 22.16
C ASP A 116 -2.20 7.50 22.71
N LYS A 117 -2.24 8.78 23.09
CA LYS A 117 -1.09 9.55 23.55
C LYS A 117 -0.55 9.08 24.90
N THR A 118 -1.33 8.36 25.70
CA THR A 118 -0.84 7.78 26.96
C THR A 118 0.27 6.76 26.73
N ASN A 119 0.30 6.12 25.55
CA ASN A 119 1.37 5.18 25.20
C ASN A 119 2.75 5.84 25.09
N ILE A 120 2.82 7.15 24.86
CA ILE A 120 4.10 7.88 24.77
C ILE A 120 4.82 7.79 26.13
N ALA A 121 4.12 8.01 27.24
CA ALA A 121 4.69 7.92 28.58
C ALA A 121 4.87 6.47 29.07
N ARG A 122 4.07 5.53 28.54
CA ARG A 122 4.08 4.12 28.95
C ARG A 122 5.38 3.38 28.59
N TRP A 123 6.02 3.75 27.49
CA TRP A 123 7.16 3.02 26.94
C TRP A 123 8.43 3.87 27.01
N SER A 124 9.39 3.50 27.87
CA SER A 124 10.64 4.27 28.07
C SER A 124 11.45 4.52 26.79
N HIS A 125 11.37 3.61 25.81
CA HIS A 125 12.07 3.74 24.53
C HIS A 125 11.47 4.80 23.58
N THR A 126 10.29 5.34 23.86
CA THR A 126 9.70 6.45 23.07
C THR A 126 10.47 7.74 23.27
N ARG A 127 11.10 7.92 24.45
CA ARG A 127 11.75 9.17 24.87
C ARG A 127 10.86 10.40 24.67
N GLY A 128 9.55 10.24 24.88
CA GLY A 128 8.56 11.31 24.68
C GLY A 128 8.16 11.55 23.22
N SER A 129 8.67 10.77 22.27
CA SER A 129 8.33 10.90 20.85
C SER A 129 6.91 10.41 20.56
N ASP A 130 6.09 11.27 19.97
CA ASP A 130 4.79 10.90 19.38
C ASP A 130 4.94 10.30 17.97
N LEU A 131 5.88 9.37 17.82
CA LEU A 131 6.11 8.67 16.56
C LEU A 131 6.42 7.21 16.86
N ARG A 132 5.67 6.32 16.22
CA ARG A 132 5.91 4.87 16.25
C ARG A 132 6.20 4.32 14.87
N CYS A 133 6.81 3.14 14.86
CA CYS A 133 6.86 2.32 13.65
C CYS A 133 5.44 2.14 13.11
N ARG A 134 5.27 2.33 11.79
CA ARG A 134 3.99 2.12 11.11
C ARG A 134 3.50 0.68 11.25
N GLY A 135 4.44 -0.27 11.29
CA GLY A 135 4.19 -1.70 11.18
C GLY A 135 4.40 -2.20 9.75
N ASN A 136 4.06 -3.45 9.52
CA ASN A 136 4.26 -4.15 8.24
C ASN A 136 2.99 -4.24 7.37
N THR A 137 1.91 -3.55 7.76
CA THR A 137 0.68 -3.45 6.96
C THR A 137 0.57 -2.04 6.40
N TRP A 138 0.76 -1.90 5.08
CA TRP A 138 0.86 -0.62 4.41
C TRP A 138 -0.35 -0.36 3.55
N PHE A 139 -1.27 0.46 4.05
CA PHE A 139 -2.39 0.93 3.25
C PHE A 139 -1.93 2.07 2.33
N ILE A 140 -1.76 1.74 1.05
CA ILE A 140 -1.35 2.66 -0.02
C ILE A 140 -2.34 2.46 -1.17
N PRO A 141 -3.43 3.24 -1.22
CA PRO A 141 -4.37 3.15 -2.32
C PRO A 141 -3.75 3.72 -3.59
N PHE A 142 -4.24 3.24 -4.72
CA PHE A 142 -3.97 3.90 -5.99
C PHE A 142 -4.65 5.27 -6.06
N GLU A 143 -3.97 6.25 -6.64
CA GLU A 143 -4.61 7.51 -7.03
C GLU A 143 -5.76 7.23 -8.01
N THR A 144 -6.87 7.95 -7.85
CA THR A 144 -8.00 7.90 -8.78
C THR A 144 -7.57 8.51 -10.09
N ILE A 145 -7.67 7.74 -11.17
CA ILE A 145 -7.32 8.16 -12.53
C ILE A 145 -8.60 8.41 -13.34
N GLN A 146 -8.56 9.36 -14.26
CA GLN A 146 -9.67 9.67 -15.16
C GLN A 146 -9.62 8.82 -16.43
N SER A 147 -8.42 8.45 -16.89
CA SER A 147 -8.18 7.65 -18.08
C SER A 147 -7.09 6.62 -17.83
N ARG A 148 -7.46 5.34 -17.75
CA ARG A 148 -6.51 4.24 -17.60
C ARG A 148 -5.47 4.21 -18.71
N ALA A 149 -5.89 4.35 -19.97
CA ALA A 149 -4.98 4.30 -21.11
C ALA A 149 -3.92 5.40 -21.08
N LYS A 150 -4.26 6.59 -20.54
CA LYS A 150 -3.33 7.73 -20.47
C LYS A 150 -2.48 7.72 -19.20
N GLU A 151 -3.09 7.37 -18.06
CA GLU A 151 -2.46 7.56 -16.74
C GLU A 151 -1.84 6.27 -16.19
N ARG A 152 -2.33 5.09 -16.62
CA ARG A 152 -1.79 3.76 -16.27
C ARG A 152 -1.91 2.79 -17.45
N PRO A 153 -1.19 3.04 -18.56
CA PRO A 153 -1.21 2.16 -19.73
C PRO A 153 -0.69 0.76 -19.39
N HIS A 154 0.17 0.64 -18.38
CA HIS A 154 0.65 -0.63 -17.89
C HIS A 154 -0.36 -1.27 -16.91
N PRO A 155 -0.71 -2.55 -17.11
CA PRO A 155 -1.83 -3.18 -16.41
C PRO A 155 -1.57 -3.44 -14.92
N ALA A 156 -0.30 -3.60 -14.53
CA ALA A 156 0.13 -3.96 -13.18
C ALA A 156 1.24 -3.02 -12.67
N THR A 157 0.90 -1.76 -12.40
CA THR A 157 1.87 -0.79 -11.86
C THR A 157 1.79 -0.74 -10.34
N LEU A 158 2.92 -0.72 -9.64
CA LEU A 158 2.95 -0.36 -8.22
C LEU A 158 2.84 1.17 -8.03
N PRO A 159 2.25 1.70 -6.95
CA PRO A 159 2.26 3.13 -6.66
C PRO A 159 3.69 3.64 -6.39
N VAL A 160 4.01 4.86 -6.86
CA VAL A 160 5.29 5.53 -6.55
C VAL A 160 5.56 5.56 -5.05
N GLN A 161 4.53 5.84 -4.24
CA GLN A 161 4.63 5.88 -2.78
C GLN A 161 5.10 4.56 -2.16
N LEU A 162 4.75 3.40 -2.75
CA LEU A 162 5.22 2.10 -2.24
C LEU A 162 6.74 1.98 -2.36
N ALA A 163 7.30 2.36 -3.51
CA ALA A 163 8.74 2.38 -3.73
C ALA A 163 9.43 3.44 -2.85
N GLU A 164 8.86 4.63 -2.69
CA GLU A 164 9.39 5.65 -1.77
C GLU A 164 9.46 5.14 -0.33
N TRP A 165 8.45 4.41 0.13
CA TRP A 165 8.44 3.84 1.48
C TRP A 165 9.51 2.77 1.65
N CYS A 166 9.77 1.96 0.62
CA CYS A 166 10.89 1.01 0.63
C CYS A 166 12.25 1.74 0.75
N ILE A 167 12.46 2.81 -0.02
CA ILE A 167 13.70 3.62 0.03
C ILE A 167 13.86 4.28 1.41
N LYS A 168 12.80 4.92 1.90
CA LYS A 168 12.77 5.58 3.22
C LYS A 168 13.04 4.58 4.35
N LEU A 169 12.42 3.40 4.31
CA LEU A 169 12.62 2.34 5.29
C LEU A 169 14.04 1.77 5.26
N HIS A 170 14.63 1.60 4.06
CA HIS A 170 16.03 1.17 3.95
C HIS A 170 17.01 2.21 4.55
N GLY A 171 16.61 3.48 4.57
CA GLY A 171 17.45 4.61 4.98
C GLY A 171 18.06 5.29 3.77
N VAL A 172 17.46 6.40 3.34
CA VAL A 172 17.79 7.12 2.09
C VAL A 172 19.30 7.37 1.93
N SER A 173 19.97 7.82 2.99
CA SER A 173 21.41 8.13 2.96
C SER A 173 22.32 6.92 2.70
N ARG A 174 21.83 5.70 2.98
CA ARG A 174 22.55 4.45 2.72
C ARG A 174 22.39 3.96 1.28
N VAL A 175 21.37 4.45 0.55
CA VAL A 175 21.11 4.03 -0.83
C VAL A 175 22.09 4.71 -1.79
N GLN A 176 23.14 3.99 -2.17
CA GLN A 176 24.09 4.47 -3.21
C GLN A 176 23.58 4.22 -4.62
N THR A 177 22.89 3.09 -4.83
CA THR A 177 22.33 2.70 -6.12
C THR A 177 21.06 1.91 -5.90
N MET A 178 20.03 2.21 -6.69
CA MET A 178 18.79 1.45 -6.76
C MET A 178 18.69 0.77 -8.12
N LEU A 179 18.33 -0.52 -8.12
CA LEU A 179 18.10 -1.32 -9.32
C LEU A 179 16.64 -1.76 -9.35
N ASP A 180 15.99 -1.58 -10.49
CA ASP A 180 14.71 -2.21 -10.80
C ASP A 180 14.79 -2.94 -12.15
N PRO A 181 14.90 -4.28 -12.15
CA PRO A 181 15.03 -5.03 -13.40
C PRO A 181 13.70 -5.23 -14.14
N PHE A 182 12.58 -4.81 -13.57
CA PHE A 182 11.23 -4.92 -14.15
C PHE A 182 10.51 -3.57 -14.02
N LEU A 183 11.10 -2.55 -14.65
CA LEU A 183 10.81 -1.14 -14.40
C LEU A 183 9.36 -0.74 -14.73
N GLY A 184 8.74 -1.38 -15.73
CA GLY A 184 7.47 -0.99 -16.30
C GLY A 184 7.50 0.48 -16.74
N ILE A 185 6.50 1.25 -16.33
CA ILE A 185 6.40 2.69 -16.65
C ILE A 185 7.19 3.59 -15.68
N GLY A 186 8.15 3.05 -14.92
CA GLY A 186 9.13 3.85 -14.19
C GLY A 186 8.71 4.38 -12.81
N ASN A 187 7.72 3.78 -12.14
CA ASN A 187 7.28 4.27 -10.82
C ASN A 187 8.38 4.21 -9.75
N SER A 188 9.23 3.18 -9.77
CA SER A 188 10.39 3.05 -8.89
C SER A 188 11.47 4.08 -9.18
N ALA A 189 11.70 4.40 -10.46
CA ALA A 189 12.64 5.45 -10.86
C ALA A 189 12.18 6.84 -10.42
N VAL A 190 10.88 7.14 -10.58
CA VAL A 190 10.29 8.39 -10.08
C VAL A 190 10.41 8.47 -8.55
N ALA A 191 10.17 7.37 -7.83
CA ALA A 191 10.36 7.33 -6.38
C ALA A 191 11.83 7.58 -5.98
N ALA A 192 12.78 7.00 -6.73
CA ALA A 192 14.21 7.22 -6.52
C ALA A 192 14.60 8.69 -6.72
N GLN A 193 14.08 9.34 -7.77
CA GLN A 193 14.28 10.77 -8.04
C GLN A 193 13.73 11.63 -6.89
N LYS A 194 12.49 11.37 -6.45
CA LYS A 194 11.85 12.08 -5.32
C LYS A 194 12.59 11.90 -4.00
N CYS A 195 13.24 10.75 -3.79
CA CYS A 195 14.04 10.46 -2.60
C CYS A 195 15.51 10.88 -2.76
N CYS A 196 15.89 11.56 -3.85
CA CYS A 196 17.26 11.99 -4.13
C CYS A 196 18.28 10.83 -4.11
N VAL A 197 17.88 9.64 -4.59
CA VAL A 197 18.81 8.51 -4.75
C VAL A 197 19.80 8.84 -5.86
N LYS A 198 21.09 8.74 -5.55
CA LYS A 198 22.18 9.22 -6.43
C LYS A 198 22.23 8.51 -7.79
N LYS A 199 21.94 7.21 -7.82
CA LYS A 199 22.03 6.40 -9.02
C LYS A 199 20.86 5.43 -9.09
N PHE A 200 20.21 5.40 -10.25
CA PHE A 200 19.15 4.45 -10.55
C PHE A 200 19.50 3.68 -11.83
N ILE A 201 19.28 2.37 -11.82
CA ILE A 201 19.42 1.49 -12.98
C ILE A 201 18.08 0.78 -13.16
N GLY A 202 17.53 0.83 -14.37
CA GLY A 202 16.25 0.20 -14.68
C GLY A 202 16.31 -0.57 -15.99
N PHE A 203 15.69 -1.74 -16.03
CA PHE A 203 15.51 -2.53 -17.25
C PHE A 203 14.02 -2.69 -17.54
N GLU A 204 13.65 -2.58 -18.81
CA GLU A 204 12.30 -2.85 -19.30
C GLU A 204 12.42 -3.39 -20.72
N ILE A 205 11.74 -4.49 -21.00
CA ILE A 205 11.79 -5.16 -22.30
C ILE A 205 10.79 -4.54 -23.28
N ASP A 206 9.68 -4.01 -22.79
CA ASP A 206 8.70 -3.31 -23.63
C ASP A 206 9.14 -1.87 -23.90
N GLU A 207 9.40 -1.58 -25.18
CA GLU A 207 9.89 -0.27 -25.61
C GLU A 207 8.90 0.88 -25.30
N ASN A 208 7.60 0.61 -25.32
CA ASN A 208 6.58 1.62 -25.03
C ASN A 208 6.57 1.96 -23.53
N TYR A 209 6.68 0.94 -22.67
CA TYR A 209 6.78 1.15 -21.23
C TYR A 209 8.08 1.88 -20.86
N LEU A 210 9.19 1.52 -21.49
CA LEU A 210 10.45 2.22 -21.30
C LEU A 210 10.40 3.67 -21.79
N ALA A 211 9.74 3.93 -22.92
CA ALA A 211 9.53 5.29 -23.43
C ALA A 211 8.69 6.13 -22.45
N GLU A 212 7.61 5.57 -21.91
CA GLU A 212 6.80 6.23 -20.89
C GLU A 212 7.58 6.49 -19.59
N ALA A 213 8.38 5.52 -19.12
CA ALA A 213 9.26 5.70 -17.98
C ALA A 213 10.23 6.87 -18.18
N LYS A 214 10.90 6.94 -19.34
CA LYS A 214 11.80 8.04 -19.71
C LYS A 214 11.06 9.37 -19.78
N ARG A 215 9.85 9.41 -20.34
CA ARG A 215 9.01 10.62 -20.43
C ARG A 215 8.70 11.17 -19.04
N ARG A 216 8.30 10.31 -18.11
CA ARG A 216 7.95 10.69 -16.72
C ARG A 216 9.15 11.22 -15.93
N LEU A 217 10.34 10.65 -16.13
CA LEU A 217 11.57 11.12 -15.46
C LEU A 217 12.04 12.51 -15.91
N ARG A 218 11.61 12.97 -17.09
CA ARG A 218 11.93 14.31 -17.61
C ARG A 218 11.01 15.40 -17.05
N GLN A 219 9.92 15.03 -16.39
CA GLN A 219 9.05 16.01 -15.76
C GLN A 219 9.73 16.54 -14.48
N PRO A 220 9.62 17.85 -14.17
CA PRO A 220 10.09 18.37 -12.89
C PRO A 220 9.41 17.63 -11.75
N ALA A 221 10.18 17.30 -10.71
CA ALA A 221 9.68 16.65 -9.50
C ALA A 221 8.85 17.59 -8.63
#